data_AF-A0A6L7AF23-F1
#
_entry.id   AF-A0A6L7AF23-F1
#
_cell.length_a   1.000
_cell.length_b   1.000
_cell.length_c   1.000
_cell.angle_alpha   90.00
_cell.angle_beta   90.00
_cell.angle_gamma   90.00
#
_symmetry.space_group_name_H-M   'P 1'
#
loop_
_entity.id
_entity.type
_entity.pdbx_description
1 polymer ?
#
loop_
_entity_poly.entity_id
_entity_poly.type
_entity_poly.pdbx_seq_one_letter_code
_entity_poly.pdbx_strand_id
1 'polypeptide(L)' 'MKRTYQPKKRHRERVHGFRKQITMLPQAEVTLEGEDLATFEKLVDALEADDDVQKVHHNVAL' A
#
# COMPACT_ATOMS: atom_id res chain seq x y z
N MET A 1 -24.45 14.48 51.73
CA MET A 1 -23.17 14.00 51.18
C MET A 1 -22.98 14.55 49.77
N LYS A 2 -22.01 15.44 49.56
CA LYS A 2 -21.71 16.01 48.24
C LYS A 2 -20.75 15.05 47.51
N ARG A 3 -21.25 14.30 46.52
CA ARG A 3 -20.42 13.45 45.66
C ARG A 3 -19.62 14.36 44.73
N THR A 4 -18.32 14.46 44.92
CA THR A 4 -17.41 15.15 44.00
C THR A 4 -17.14 14.26 42.79
N TYR A 5 -17.37 14.78 41.59
CA TYR A 5 -17.08 14.09 40.34
C TYR A 5 -15.59 14.24 40.00
N GLN A 6 -14.84 13.13 40.05
CA GLN A 6 -13.50 13.06 39.46
C GLN A 6 -13.60 12.50 38.03
N PRO A 7 -13.28 13.29 36.99
CA PRO A 7 -13.28 12.78 35.63
C PRO A 7 -12.11 11.78 35.46
N LYS A 8 -12.45 10.53 35.14
CA LYS A 8 -11.46 9.50 34.80
C LYS A 8 -10.68 9.95 33.57
N LYS A 9 -9.37 10.21 33.72
CA LYS A 9 -8.46 10.55 32.63
C LYS A 9 -8.46 9.40 31.62
N ARG A 10 -9.11 9.56 30.47
CA ARG A 10 -9.02 8.59 29.37
C ARG A 10 -7.60 8.64 28.84
N HIS A 11 -6.83 7.60 29.15
CA HIS A 11 -5.53 7.36 28.56
C HIS A 11 -5.76 7.17 27.06
N ARG A 12 -5.43 8.17 26.26
CA ARG A 12 -5.54 8.08 24.80
C ARG A 12 -4.42 7.13 24.37
N GLU A 13 -4.78 5.90 24.02
CA GLU A 13 -3.85 4.94 23.45
C GLU A 13 -3.21 5.58 22.21
N ARG A 14 -1.89 5.79 22.27
CA ARG A 14 -1.13 6.29 21.14
C ARG A 14 -1.04 5.15 20.13
N VAL A 15 -1.75 5.30 19.01
CA VAL A 15 -1.64 4.42 17.85
C VAL A 15 -0.28 4.69 17.18
N HIS A 16 0.78 4.06 17.71
CA HIS A 16 2.10 4.05 17.08
C HIS A 16 2.08 2.99 15.98
N GLY A 17 1.65 3.38 14.79
CA GLY A 17 1.60 2.44 13.66
C GLY A 17 1.02 2.99 12.37
N PHE A 18 0.43 4.19 12.38
CA PHE A 18 -0.13 4.76 11.16
C PHE A 18 0.97 5.37 10.29
N ARG A 19 1.56 4.56 9.40
CA ARG A 19 2.47 5.03 8.35
C ARG A 19 1.64 5.57 7.18
N LYS A 20 1.72 6.88 6.92
CA LYS A 20 1.15 7.48 5.70
C LYS A 20 2.11 7.29 4.53
N GLN A 21 1.64 6.66 3.46
CA GLN A 21 2.33 6.62 2.17
C GLN A 21 1.32 6.93 1.08
N ILE A 22 1.76 7.68 0.06
CA ILE A 22 0.99 7.90 -1.16
C ILE A 22 1.39 6.79 -2.13
N THR A 23 0.41 6.13 -2.73
CA THR A 23 0.61 5.08 -3.75
C THR A 23 -0.27 5.36 -4.95
N MET A 24 0.11 4.84 -6.12
CA MET A 24 -0.78 4.83 -7.28
C MET A 24 -1.77 3.67 -7.14
N LEU A 25 -3.03 3.92 -7.49
CA LEU A 25 -4.08 2.92 -7.59
C LEU A 25 -4.61 2.90 -9.03
N PRO A 26 -4.65 1.73 -9.70
CA PRO A 26 -5.23 1.65 -11.03
C PRO A 26 -6.74 1.92 -10.97
N GLN A 27 -7.27 2.59 -12.00
CA GLN A 27 -8.71 2.86 -12.11
C GLN A 27 -9.47 1.69 -12.74
N ALA A 28 -8.78 0.85 -13.53
CA ALA A 28 -9.29 -0.33 -14.19
C ALA A 28 -8.15 -1.32 -14.43
N GLU A 29 -8.46 -2.60 -14.53
CA GLU A 29 -7.50 -3.69 -14.72
C GLU A 29 -7.52 -4.22 -16.17
N VAL A 30 -6.39 -4.80 -16.59
CA VAL A 30 -6.22 -5.44 -17.90
C VAL A 30 -5.72 -6.88 -17.68
N THR A 31 -6.26 -7.83 -18.44
CA THR A 31 -5.78 -9.21 -18.44
C THR A 31 -4.88 -9.42 -19.64
N LEU A 32 -3.69 -9.98 -19.41
CA LEU A 32 -2.74 -10.38 -20.45
C LEU A 32 -2.62 -11.90 -20.45
N GLU A 33 -2.40 -12.48 -21.64
CA GLU A 33 -2.24 -13.92 -21.82
C GLU A 33 -1.12 -14.21 -22.82
N GLY A 34 -0.62 -15.45 -22.83
CA GLY A 34 0.34 -15.92 -23.83
C GLY A 34 1.65 -15.11 -23.87
N GLU A 35 2.04 -14.69 -25.08
CA GLU A 35 3.30 -13.97 -25.32
C GLU A 35 3.30 -12.56 -24.71
N ASP A 36 2.13 -11.90 -24.65
CA ASP A 36 1.99 -10.56 -24.09
C ASP A 36 2.25 -10.57 -22.58
N LEU A 37 1.71 -11.58 -21.86
CA LEU A 37 1.99 -11.77 -20.43
C LEU A 37 3.46 -12.08 -20.19
N ALA A 38 4.04 -13.01 -20.95
CA ALA A 38 5.44 -13.39 -20.79
C ALA A 38 6.42 -12.22 -21.07
N THR A 39 6.05 -11.32 -21.99
CA THR A 39 6.83 -10.11 -22.27
C THR A 39 6.69 -9.09 -21.15
N PHE A 40 5.48 -8.92 -20.62
CA PHE A 40 5.21 -8.04 -19.49
C PHE A 40 5.96 -8.47 -18.22
N GLU A 41 5.94 -9.76 -17.87
CA GLU A 41 6.65 -10.31 -16.70
C GLU A 41 8.16 -10.04 -16.79
N LYS A 42 8.79 -10.29 -17.94
CA LYS A 42 10.22 -9.99 -18.15
C LYS A 42 10.53 -8.50 -18.02
N LEU A 43 9.62 -7.63 -18.43
CA LEU A 43 9.79 -6.19 -18.27
C LEU A 43 9.71 -5.78 -16.80
N VAL A 44 8.76 -6.33 -16.04
CA VAL A 44 8.65 -6.08 -14.59
C VAL A 44 9.90 -6.59 -13.88
N ASP A 45 10.34 -7.82 -14.17
CA ASP A 45 11.55 -8.40 -13.59
C ASP A 45 12.79 -7.53 -13.84
N ALA A 46 12.95 -7.01 -15.06
CA ALA A 46 14.07 -6.15 -15.41
C ALA A 46 14.05 -4.82 -14.63
N LEU A 47 12.87 -4.27 -14.37
CA LEU A 47 12.70 -3.05 -13.59
C LEU A 47 12.89 -3.29 -12.09
N GLU A 48 12.45 -4.43 -11.56
CA GLU A 48 12.65 -4.77 -10.14
C GLU A 48 14.10 -5.15 -9.81
N ALA A 49 14.87 -5.59 -10.81
CA ALA A 49 16.29 -5.87 -10.66
C ALA A 49 17.18 -4.61 -10.65
N ASP A 50 16.63 -3.44 -11.00
CA ASP A 50 17.36 -2.17 -11.00
C ASP A 50 17.30 -1.53 -9.60
N ASP A 51 18.46 -1.39 -8.95
CA ASP A 51 18.60 -0.83 -7.60
C ASP A 51 18.10 0.63 -7.50
N ASP A 52 18.03 1.35 -8.62
CA ASP A 52 17.50 2.73 -8.67
C ASP A 52 15.96 2.77 -8.70
N VAL A 53 15.30 1.66 -9.05
CA VAL A 53 13.85 1.55 -9.11
C VAL A 53 13.28 1.25 -7.73
N GLN A 54 12.50 2.19 -7.20
CA GLN A 54 11.93 2.06 -5.85
C GLN A 54 10.63 1.25 -5.80
N LYS A 55 9.76 1.38 -6.81
CA LYS A 55 8.45 0.73 -6.92
C LYS A 55 7.99 0.64 -8.37
N VAL A 56 7.46 -0.50 -8.78
CA VAL A 56 6.77 -0.70 -10.06
C VAL A 56 5.26 -0.73 -9.80
N HIS A 57 4.49 -0.02 -10.64
CA HIS A 57 3.03 0.00 -10.57
C HIS A 57 2.47 -0.38 -11.95
N HIS A 58 1.55 -1.34 -11.99
CA HIS A 58 0.86 -1.76 -13.20
C HIS A 58 -0.63 -1.97 -12.92
N ASN A 59 -1.43 -2.05 -13.99
CA ASN A 59 -2.84 -2.39 -13.93
C ASN A 59 -3.13 -3.79 -14.53
N VAL A 60 -2.09 -4.58 -14.77
CA VAL A 60 -2.26 -5.98 -15.18
C VAL A 60 -2.80 -6.79 -14.00
N ALA A 61 -3.89 -7.52 -14.22
CA ALA A 61 -4.43 -8.48 -13.28
C ALA A 61 -3.56 -9.74 -13.31
N LEU A 62 -2.72 -9.91 -12.29
CA LEU A 62 -1.85 -11.08 -12.08
C LEU A 62 -2.48 -12.08 -11.10
#